data_AF-A0A6P3Y6D3-F1
#
_entry.id   AF-A0A6P3Y6D3-F1
#
_cell.length_a   1.000
_cell.length_b   1.000
_cell.length_c   1.000
_cell.angle_alpha   90.00
_cell.angle_beta   90.00
_cell.angle_gamma   90.00
#
_symmetry.space_group_name_H-M   'P 1'
#
loop_
_entity.id
_entity.type
_entity.pdbx_description
1 polymer ?
#
loop_
_entity_poly.entity_id
_entity_poly.type
_entity_poly.pdbx_seq_one_letter_code
_entity_poly.pdbx_strand_id
1 'polypeptide(L)'
;MEGRERCEKKVVEGVESRKITPRLLAKYLRRNWCALMVIVLAVLEFGAIPYKQFGFFCNDPKISHKFTGDTISMVTLLSSLLLAPLITIWIVECVCYSADNYKNEGYNGYRSKYIWTWYRHYIVVFIVLAFVCECIKILIGEPRPHFLDTCKPREAINCTDEYFSSYTCTNTDNSAWFVMDSSRSFPSGHAALSVFTCIFVVWYLQYRLLTRMFYLKPWLQSMACLWAVVCSATRVADKRHHWWDVAVGAVMGILFGMFLVTTLCRYFRVKCANDAVLKQPPSDSVAENGQISFAEK
;
A
#
# COMPACT_ATOMS: atom_id res chain seq x y z
N MET A 1 26.21 -30.60 49.28
CA MET A 1 26.74 -29.86 48.11
C MET A 1 25.99 -30.20 46.82
N GLU A 2 25.43 -31.41 46.67
CA GLU A 2 24.64 -31.84 45.50
C GLU A 2 23.41 -30.98 45.13
N GLY A 3 22.75 -30.34 46.10
CA GLY A 3 21.56 -29.53 45.82
C GLY A 3 21.85 -28.22 45.08
N ARG A 4 23.07 -27.68 45.22
CA ARG A 4 23.48 -26.40 44.61
C ARG A 4 23.90 -26.60 43.16
N GLU A 5 24.64 -27.67 42.85
CA GLU A 5 25.03 -28.04 41.48
C GLU A 5 23.83 -28.43 40.61
N ARG A 6 22.81 -29.08 41.20
CA ARG A 6 21.57 -29.42 40.48
C ARG A 6 20.72 -28.19 40.15
N CYS A 7 20.84 -27.13 40.95
CA CYS A 7 20.14 -25.87 40.71
C CYS A 7 20.87 -25.02 39.66
N GLU A 8 22.21 -24.94 39.72
CA GLU A 8 23.02 -24.26 38.69
C GLU A 8 22.89 -24.93 37.32
N LYS A 9 22.88 -26.27 37.22
CA LYS A 9 22.63 -26.97 35.95
C LYS A 9 21.27 -26.60 35.34
N LYS A 10 20.21 -26.48 36.14
CA LYS A 10 18.88 -26.08 35.65
C LYS A 10 18.82 -24.63 35.19
N VAL A 11 19.57 -23.74 35.84
CA VAL A 11 19.65 -22.32 35.45
C VAL A 11 20.46 -22.16 34.16
N VAL A 12 21.57 -22.90 34.01
CA VAL A 12 22.39 -22.88 32.78
C VAL A 12 21.63 -23.48 31.59
N GLU A 13 20.95 -24.62 31.77
CA GLU A 13 20.09 -25.21 30.71
C GLU A 13 18.89 -24.32 30.34
N GLY A 14 18.36 -23.54 31.30
CA GLY A 14 17.29 -22.57 31.06
C GLY A 14 17.73 -21.34 30.24
N VAL A 15 19.02 -21.01 30.24
CA VAL A 15 19.59 -19.90 29.47
C VAL A 15 20.04 -20.34 28.06
N GLU A 16 20.48 -21.58 27.88
CA GLU A 16 21.14 -22.06 26.65
C GLU A 16 20.19 -22.60 25.56
N SER A 17 18.87 -22.63 25.77
CA SER A 17 17.92 -22.91 24.68
C SER A 17 16.61 -22.17 24.81
N ARG A 18 16.67 -20.85 24.66
CA ARG A 18 15.54 -20.09 24.09
C ARG A 18 15.41 -20.40 22.59
N LYS A 19 15.24 -21.68 22.24
CA LYS A 19 14.85 -22.10 20.89
C LYS A 19 13.46 -21.54 20.65
N ILE A 20 13.39 -20.47 19.86
CA ILE A 20 12.12 -19.88 19.44
C ILE A 20 11.32 -20.98 18.74
N THR A 21 10.25 -21.43 19.38
CA THR A 21 9.41 -22.51 18.85
C THR A 21 8.80 -22.02 17.53
N PRO A 22 8.74 -22.84 16.47
CA PRO A 22 8.23 -22.43 15.15
C PRO A 22 6.81 -21.84 15.22
N ARG A 23 6.00 -22.26 16.20
CA ARG A 23 4.67 -21.70 16.48
C ARG A 23 4.70 -20.28 17.03
N LEU A 24 5.68 -19.96 17.87
CA LEU A 24 5.90 -18.61 18.43
C LEU A 24 6.43 -17.67 17.34
N LEU A 25 7.36 -18.15 16.51
CA LEU A 25 7.84 -17.41 15.33
C LEU A 25 6.69 -17.13 14.34
N ALA A 26 5.87 -18.13 13.99
CA ALA A 26 4.74 -17.95 13.08
C ALA A 26 3.70 -16.94 13.62
N LYS A 27 3.43 -16.95 14.93
CA LYS A 27 2.55 -15.95 15.57
C LYS A 27 3.17 -14.55 15.55
N TYR A 28 4.48 -14.44 15.80
CA TYR A 28 5.21 -13.18 15.75
C TYR A 28 5.26 -12.60 14.33
N LEU A 29 5.63 -13.42 13.34
CA LEU A 29 5.65 -13.05 11.92
C LEU A 29 4.27 -12.61 11.43
N ARG A 30 3.20 -13.32 11.81
CA ARG A 30 1.83 -12.93 11.45
C ARG A 30 1.41 -11.59 12.05
N ARG A 31 1.81 -11.32 13.31
CA ARG A 31 1.48 -10.07 13.99
C ARG A 31 2.29 -8.89 13.47
N ASN A 32 3.55 -9.11 13.09
CA ASN A 32 4.48 -8.07 12.69
C ASN A 32 4.76 -8.05 11.18
N TRP A 33 3.99 -8.78 10.38
CA TRP A 33 4.20 -8.92 8.93
C TRP A 33 4.34 -7.59 8.19
N CYS A 34 3.53 -6.59 8.55
CA CYS A 34 3.60 -5.26 7.90
C CYS A 34 4.92 -4.55 8.19
N ALA A 35 5.42 -4.62 9.43
CA ALA A 35 6.71 -4.03 9.79
C ALA A 35 7.85 -4.77 9.08
N LEU A 36 7.77 -6.09 8.96
CA LEU A 36 8.74 -6.89 8.20
C LEU A 36 8.73 -6.51 6.72
N MET A 37 7.55 -6.34 6.11
CA MET A 37 7.44 -5.90 4.71
C MET A 37 8.05 -4.51 4.49
N VAL A 38 7.87 -3.58 5.42
CA VAL A 38 8.51 -2.25 5.35
C VAL A 38 10.03 -2.34 5.48
N ILE A 39 10.54 -3.20 6.38
CA ILE A 39 11.99 -3.43 6.52
C ILE A 39 12.55 -4.03 5.23
N VAL A 40 11.88 -5.04 4.66
CA VAL A 40 12.29 -5.65 3.40
C VAL A 40 12.28 -4.63 2.28
N LEU A 41 11.22 -3.81 2.16
CA LEU A 41 11.15 -2.71 1.19
C LEU A 41 12.33 -1.76 1.31
N ALA A 42 12.66 -1.32 2.53
CA ALA A 42 13.83 -0.47 2.74
C ALA A 42 15.13 -1.16 2.28
N VAL A 43 15.32 -2.43 2.61
CA VAL A 43 16.50 -3.20 2.19
C VAL A 43 16.59 -3.34 0.66
N LEU A 44 15.46 -3.56 -0.02
CA LEU A 44 15.37 -3.64 -1.48
C LEU A 44 15.73 -2.30 -2.15
N GLU A 45 15.25 -1.20 -1.57
CA GLU A 45 15.49 0.17 -2.05
C GLU A 45 16.97 0.56 -1.92
N PHE A 46 17.62 0.18 -0.81
CA PHE A 46 19.05 0.44 -0.59
C PHE A 46 19.99 -0.46 -1.42
N GLY A 47 19.44 -1.36 -2.24
CA GLY A 47 20.25 -2.07 -3.23
C GLY A 47 21.08 -3.22 -2.67
N ALA A 48 20.68 -3.81 -1.55
CA ALA A 48 21.39 -4.92 -0.93
C ALA A 48 21.36 -6.21 -1.78
N ILE A 49 20.49 -6.28 -2.79
CA ILE A 49 20.34 -7.44 -3.69
C ILE A 49 20.83 -7.07 -5.10
N PRO A 50 21.67 -7.91 -5.74
CA PRO A 50 22.06 -7.70 -7.13
C PRO A 50 20.81 -7.72 -8.01
N TYR A 51 20.66 -6.68 -8.83
CA TYR A 51 19.56 -6.56 -9.78
C TYR A 51 19.95 -7.12 -11.14
N LYS A 52 18.96 -7.54 -11.90
CA LYS A 52 19.17 -7.94 -13.29
C LYS A 52 19.56 -6.71 -14.10
N GLN A 53 20.75 -6.73 -14.68
CA GLN A 53 21.19 -5.68 -15.59
C GLN A 53 20.57 -5.96 -16.97
N PHE A 54 19.73 -5.05 -17.43
CA PHE A 54 19.27 -5.05 -18.82
C PHE A 54 20.30 -4.32 -19.67
N GLY A 55 20.66 -4.88 -20.82
CA GLY A 55 21.62 -4.26 -21.70
C GLY A 55 21.08 -3.01 -22.39
N PHE A 56 21.95 -2.24 -23.03
CA PHE A 56 21.57 -1.02 -23.73
C PHE A 56 22.28 -0.86 -25.07
N PHE A 57 21.70 -0.02 -25.93
CA PHE A 57 22.32 0.47 -27.15
C PHE A 57 22.86 1.88 -26.94
N CYS A 58 24.06 2.14 -27.44
CA CYS A 58 24.75 3.42 -27.31
C CYS A 58 23.94 4.62 -27.83
N ASN A 59 23.30 4.45 -28.99
CA ASN A 59 22.62 5.52 -29.73
C ASN A 59 21.09 5.50 -29.54
N ASP A 60 20.57 4.90 -28.47
CA ASP A 60 19.12 4.86 -28.24
C ASP A 60 18.61 6.20 -27.68
N PRO A 61 17.79 6.94 -28.45
CA PRO A 61 17.28 8.24 -28.03
C PRO A 61 16.32 8.16 -26.83
N LYS A 62 15.82 6.97 -26.48
CA LYS A 62 14.90 6.78 -25.35
C LYS A 62 15.61 6.91 -24.01
N ILE A 63 16.90 6.58 -23.93
CA ILE A 63 17.68 6.52 -22.68
C ILE A 63 18.76 7.61 -22.57
N SER A 64 18.81 8.51 -23.54
CA SER A 64 19.81 9.58 -23.67
C SER A 64 19.33 10.95 -23.18
N HIS A 65 18.24 11.01 -22.42
CA HIS A 65 17.73 12.29 -21.89
C HIS A 65 18.57 12.79 -20.71
N LYS A 66 18.64 14.11 -20.54
CA LYS A 66 19.30 14.75 -19.39
C LYS A 66 18.41 14.67 -18.15
N PHE A 67 19.00 14.42 -16.98
CA PHE A 67 18.26 14.52 -15.73
C PHE A 67 18.05 15.98 -15.32
N THR A 68 16.78 16.38 -15.11
CA THR A 68 16.39 17.75 -14.74
C THR A 68 15.85 17.87 -13.31
N GLY A 69 15.96 16.82 -12.50
CA GLY A 69 15.37 16.77 -11.16
C GLY A 69 13.94 16.22 -11.14
N ASP A 70 13.36 16.16 -9.94
CA ASP A 70 11.98 15.73 -9.71
C ASP A 70 11.07 16.92 -9.42
N THR A 71 9.99 17.07 -10.18
CA THR A 71 8.93 18.03 -9.86
C THR A 71 8.21 17.64 -8.57
N ILE A 72 7.92 16.34 -8.41
CA ILE A 72 7.33 15.76 -7.21
C ILE A 72 8.32 14.78 -6.59
N SER A 73 8.86 15.13 -5.43
CA SER A 73 9.75 14.25 -4.67
C SER A 73 9.02 13.05 -4.08
N MET A 74 9.74 11.96 -3.83
CA MET A 74 9.21 10.77 -3.13
C MET A 74 8.60 11.12 -1.76
N VAL A 75 9.23 12.03 -1.01
CA VAL A 75 8.75 12.45 0.32
C VAL A 75 7.42 13.17 0.21
N THR A 76 7.30 14.10 -0.75
CA THR A 76 6.06 14.83 -1.01
C THR A 76 4.94 13.87 -1.41
N LEU A 77 5.25 12.91 -2.30
CA LEU A 77 4.29 11.89 -2.69
C LEU A 77 3.82 11.09 -1.47
N LEU A 78 4.74 10.41 -0.77
CA LEU A 78 4.38 9.54 0.35
C LEU A 78 3.62 10.30 1.46
N SER A 79 4.05 11.51 1.78
CA SER A 79 3.36 12.35 2.77
C SER A 79 1.93 12.66 2.31
N SER A 80 1.74 13.05 1.05
CA SER A 80 0.40 13.34 0.51
C SER A 80 -0.51 12.10 0.52
N LEU A 81 0.02 10.93 0.12
CA LEU A 81 -0.76 9.70 0.00
C LEU A 81 -1.11 9.07 1.36
N LEU A 82 -0.31 9.31 2.40
CA LEU A 82 -0.60 8.81 3.75
C LEU A 82 -1.51 9.77 4.53
N LEU A 83 -1.27 11.08 4.43
CA LEU A 83 -2.03 12.07 5.19
C LEU A 83 -3.42 12.34 4.58
N ALA A 84 -3.54 12.46 3.25
CA ALA A 84 -4.80 12.85 2.64
C ALA A 84 -5.96 11.87 2.94
N PRO A 85 -5.79 10.53 2.86
CA PRO A 85 -6.86 9.60 3.22
C PRO A 85 -7.20 9.65 4.72
N LEU A 86 -6.20 9.78 5.59
CA LEU A 86 -6.42 9.88 7.03
C LEU A 86 -7.26 11.11 7.38
N ILE A 87 -6.88 12.27 6.83
CA ILE A 87 -7.59 13.54 7.01
C ILE A 87 -9.00 13.44 6.42
N THR A 88 -9.15 12.88 5.21
CA THR A 88 -10.46 12.73 4.56
C THR A 88 -11.39 11.86 5.39
N ILE A 89 -10.92 10.71 5.88
CA ILE A 89 -11.72 9.83 6.74
C ILE A 89 -12.13 10.57 8.01
N TRP A 90 -11.18 11.22 8.67
CA TRP A 90 -11.41 11.91 9.94
C TRP A 90 -12.42 13.06 9.79
N ILE A 91 -12.27 13.90 8.76
CA ILE A 91 -13.20 15.02 8.50
C ILE A 91 -14.61 14.50 8.22
N VAL A 92 -14.76 13.52 7.32
CA VAL A 92 -16.09 13.00 6.95
C VAL A 92 -16.78 12.35 8.15
N GLU A 93 -16.07 11.56 8.94
CA GLU A 93 -16.64 10.93 10.14
C GLU A 93 -16.94 11.93 11.27
N CYS A 94 -16.21 13.04 11.35
CA CYS A 94 -16.47 14.09 12.34
C CYS A 94 -17.62 15.01 11.96
N VAL A 95 -17.74 15.35 10.67
CA VAL A 95 -18.73 16.32 10.16
C VAL A 95 -20.07 15.65 9.82
N CYS A 96 -20.05 14.48 9.18
CA CYS A 96 -21.27 13.84 8.67
C CYS A 96 -21.94 12.90 9.66
N TYR A 97 -21.21 12.37 10.66
CA TYR A 97 -21.73 11.37 11.59
C TYR A 97 -21.46 11.77 13.06
N SER A 98 -22.52 12.11 13.79
CA SER A 98 -22.41 12.35 15.24
C SER A 98 -22.04 11.07 15.99
N ALA A 99 -21.36 11.22 17.13
CA ALA A 99 -20.99 10.11 18.00
C ALA A 99 -22.21 9.28 18.48
N ASP A 100 -23.38 9.90 18.54
CA ASP A 100 -24.61 9.25 18.99
C ASP A 100 -25.19 8.28 17.94
N ASN A 101 -24.90 8.46 16.64
CA ASN A 101 -25.25 7.49 15.59
C ASN A 101 -24.55 6.13 15.80
N TYR A 102 -23.45 6.11 16.57
CA TYR A 102 -22.70 4.90 16.93
C TYR A 102 -23.06 4.37 18.33
N LYS A 103 -23.92 5.05 19.10
CA LYS A 103 -24.34 4.62 20.46
C LYS A 103 -25.58 3.74 20.47
N ASN A 104 -26.48 3.86 19.51
CA ASN A 104 -27.75 3.12 19.47
C ASN A 104 -27.62 1.60 19.26
N GLU A 105 -26.41 1.06 19.15
CA GLU A 105 -26.16 -0.35 18.83
C GLU A 105 -25.62 -1.21 20.00
N GLY A 106 -25.79 -0.78 21.25
CA GLY A 106 -25.48 -1.62 22.43
C GLY A 106 -24.00 -2.01 22.60
N TYR A 107 -23.11 -1.47 21.77
CA TYR A 107 -21.67 -1.68 21.82
C TYR A 107 -21.00 -0.32 22.11
N ASN A 108 -20.56 -0.14 23.35
CA ASN A 108 -20.03 1.12 23.87
C ASN A 108 -18.77 1.62 23.12
N GLY A 109 -18.95 2.57 22.18
CA GLY A 109 -17.96 3.61 21.83
C GLY A 109 -17.01 3.35 20.65
N TYR A 110 -17.44 3.44 19.39
CA TYR A 110 -16.60 2.89 18.29
C TYR A 110 -16.47 3.66 16.95
N ARG A 111 -16.77 4.97 16.84
CA ARG A 111 -16.40 5.78 15.64
C ARG A 111 -14.92 5.64 15.29
N SER A 112 -14.07 5.77 16.30
CA SER A 112 -12.61 5.60 16.18
C SER A 112 -12.23 4.21 15.66
N LYS A 113 -12.93 3.14 16.08
CA LYS A 113 -12.63 1.78 15.59
C LYS A 113 -12.88 1.63 14.09
N TYR A 114 -13.93 2.24 13.53
CA TYR A 114 -14.18 2.19 12.09
C TYR A 114 -13.13 2.98 11.30
N ILE A 115 -12.81 4.20 11.74
CA ILE A 115 -11.73 5.04 11.16
C ILE A 115 -10.42 4.26 11.10
N TRP A 116 -9.98 3.72 12.24
CA TRP A 116 -8.73 2.96 12.32
C TRP A 116 -8.79 1.63 11.56
N THR A 117 -9.97 1.04 11.40
CA THR A 117 -10.11 -0.20 10.63
C THR A 117 -9.95 0.05 9.14
N TRP A 118 -10.62 1.04 8.57
CA TRP A 118 -10.46 1.38 7.15
C TRP A 118 -9.05 1.89 6.86
N TYR A 119 -8.50 2.75 7.72
CA TYR A 119 -7.13 3.24 7.55
C TYR A 119 -6.10 2.12 7.66
N ARG A 120 -6.28 1.16 8.58
CA ARG A 120 -5.41 -0.04 8.65
C ARG A 120 -5.49 -0.87 7.38
N HIS A 121 -6.68 -1.11 6.82
CA HIS A 121 -6.82 -1.83 5.54
C HIS A 121 -6.12 -1.08 4.40
N TYR A 122 -6.27 0.24 4.35
CA TYR A 122 -5.58 1.09 3.39
C TYR A 122 -4.05 0.94 3.48
N ILE A 123 -3.47 1.09 4.68
CA ILE A 123 -2.02 0.98 4.90
C ILE A 123 -1.49 -0.41 4.53
N VAL A 124 -2.22 -1.48 4.88
CA VAL A 124 -1.81 -2.84 4.54
C VAL A 124 -1.72 -3.01 3.02
N VAL A 125 -2.75 -2.60 2.28
CA VAL A 125 -2.75 -2.74 0.81
C VAL A 125 -1.72 -1.80 0.16
N PHE A 126 -1.54 -0.60 0.71
CA PHE A 126 -0.51 0.35 0.25
C PHE A 126 0.90 -0.27 0.34
N ILE A 127 1.24 -0.88 1.48
CA ILE A 127 2.55 -1.54 1.68
C ILE A 127 2.70 -2.72 0.73
N VAL A 128 1.65 -3.54 0.55
CA VAL A 128 1.70 -4.69 -0.37
C VAL A 128 1.89 -4.21 -1.82
N LEU A 129 1.19 -3.16 -2.25
CA LEU A 129 1.35 -2.60 -3.59
C LEU A 129 2.78 -2.07 -3.80
N ALA A 130 3.31 -1.31 -2.85
CA ALA A 130 4.70 -0.82 -2.90
C ALA A 130 5.69 -1.99 -3.00
N PHE A 131 5.50 -3.04 -2.20
CA PHE A 131 6.33 -4.25 -2.23
C PHE A 131 6.29 -4.94 -3.60
N VAL A 132 5.11 -5.13 -4.16
CA VAL A 132 4.96 -5.73 -5.49
C VAL A 132 5.66 -4.89 -6.56
N CYS A 133 5.52 -3.56 -6.52
CA CYS A 133 6.23 -2.66 -7.45
C CYS A 133 7.75 -2.83 -7.36
N GLU A 134 8.32 -2.84 -6.15
CA GLU A 134 9.78 -3.01 -5.98
C GLU A 134 10.27 -4.39 -6.41
N CYS A 135 9.51 -5.45 -6.13
CA CYS A 135 9.83 -6.77 -6.64
C CYS A 135 9.88 -6.79 -8.18
N ILE A 136 8.89 -6.21 -8.85
CA ILE A 136 8.85 -6.18 -10.32
C ILE A 136 10.03 -5.34 -10.87
N LYS A 137 10.35 -4.19 -10.26
CA LYS A 137 11.50 -3.37 -10.66
C LYS A 137 12.82 -4.12 -10.63
N ILE A 138 13.06 -4.89 -9.58
CA ILE A 138 14.29 -5.68 -9.43
C ILE A 138 14.35 -6.84 -10.44
N LEU A 139 13.20 -7.44 -10.75
CA LEU A 139 13.11 -8.55 -11.70
C LEU A 139 13.30 -8.13 -13.15
N ILE A 140 12.77 -6.97 -13.53
CA ILE A 140 12.81 -6.48 -14.92
C ILE A 140 14.08 -5.68 -15.20
N GLY A 141 14.43 -4.71 -14.33
CA GLY A 141 15.66 -3.92 -14.48
C GLY A 141 15.71 -3.05 -15.73
N GLU A 142 14.57 -2.55 -16.22
CA GLU A 142 14.52 -1.69 -17.41
C GLU A 142 15.17 -0.32 -17.15
N PRO A 143 16.08 0.15 -18.02
CA PRO A 143 16.76 1.43 -17.84
C PRO A 143 15.79 2.62 -17.96
N ARG A 144 16.03 3.67 -17.17
CA ARG A 144 15.23 4.90 -17.21
C ARG A 144 15.61 5.78 -18.41
N PRO A 145 14.74 6.73 -18.81
CA PRO A 145 15.02 7.61 -19.94
C PRO A 145 16.28 8.49 -19.82
N HIS A 146 16.75 8.73 -18.59
CA HIS A 146 17.98 9.47 -18.26
C HIS A 146 19.19 8.59 -17.90
N PHE A 147 19.15 7.31 -18.25
CA PHE A 147 20.13 6.32 -17.82
C PHE A 147 21.56 6.66 -18.26
N LEU A 148 21.78 7.05 -19.51
CA LEU A 148 23.12 7.32 -20.04
C LEU A 148 23.79 8.52 -19.35
N ASP A 149 23.02 9.56 -19.05
CA ASP A 149 23.48 10.75 -18.32
C ASP A 149 23.84 10.42 -16.85
N THR A 150 23.04 9.56 -16.22
CA THR A 150 23.19 9.23 -14.79
C THR A 150 24.27 8.19 -14.53
N CYS A 151 24.25 7.05 -15.24
CA CYS A 151 25.18 5.94 -15.01
C CYS A 151 26.56 6.20 -15.65
N LYS A 152 26.63 6.93 -16.77
CA LYS A 152 27.85 7.11 -17.58
C LYS A 152 28.60 5.78 -17.78
N PRO A 153 28.00 4.80 -18.47
CA PRO A 153 28.60 3.49 -18.63
C PRO A 153 29.93 3.58 -19.38
N ARG A 154 30.97 2.87 -18.92
CA ARG A 154 32.32 2.91 -19.53
C ARG A 154 32.30 2.50 -21.00
N GLU A 155 31.42 1.55 -21.31
CA GLU A 155 31.23 0.97 -22.63
C GLU A 155 30.68 1.99 -23.63
N ALA A 156 29.99 3.04 -23.17
CA ALA A 156 29.51 4.13 -24.03
C ALA A 156 30.60 5.14 -24.46
N ILE A 157 31.83 5.01 -23.94
CA ILE A 157 32.95 5.89 -24.37
C ILE A 157 33.44 5.51 -25.77
N ASN A 158 33.49 4.21 -26.07
CA ASN A 158 33.82 3.68 -27.39
C ASN A 158 32.55 3.17 -28.07
N CYS A 159 31.59 4.07 -28.29
CA CYS A 159 30.28 3.66 -28.81
C CYS A 159 30.39 3.01 -30.19
N THR A 160 29.91 1.78 -30.26
CA THR A 160 29.53 1.05 -31.47
C THR A 160 28.01 0.88 -31.49
N ASP A 161 27.39 0.66 -32.65
CA ASP A 161 25.95 0.37 -32.78
C ASP A 161 25.56 -1.03 -32.25
N GLU A 162 26.43 -1.64 -31.44
CA GLU A 162 26.25 -2.97 -30.88
C GLU A 162 25.48 -2.93 -29.55
N TYR A 163 24.86 -4.05 -29.21
CA TYR A 163 24.14 -4.21 -27.95
C TYR A 163 25.10 -4.63 -26.84
N PHE A 164 25.17 -3.84 -25.77
CA PHE A 164 25.99 -4.17 -24.59
C PHE A 164 25.15 -4.89 -23.53
N SER A 165 25.46 -6.16 -23.26
CA SER A 165 24.75 -6.97 -22.26
C SER A 165 25.15 -6.68 -20.82
N SER A 166 26.36 -6.17 -20.60
CA SER A 166 26.93 -5.89 -19.28
C SER A 166 27.66 -4.55 -19.32
N TYR A 167 27.53 -3.77 -18.26
CA TYR A 167 28.14 -2.44 -18.20
C TYR A 167 28.59 -2.08 -16.79
N THR A 168 29.53 -1.15 -16.73
CA THR A 168 30.00 -0.58 -15.46
C THR A 168 29.77 0.93 -15.44
N CYS A 169 28.94 1.39 -14.51
CA CYS A 169 28.71 2.83 -14.30
C CYS A 169 29.98 3.49 -13.74
N THR A 170 30.44 4.57 -14.37
CA THR A 170 31.66 5.29 -13.95
C THR A 170 31.37 6.59 -13.20
N ASN A 171 30.09 6.99 -13.08
CA ASN A 171 29.70 8.24 -12.43
C ASN A 171 30.02 8.22 -10.92
N THR A 172 30.89 9.13 -10.48
CA THR A 172 31.24 9.37 -9.07
C THR A 172 30.57 10.60 -8.45
N ASP A 173 29.92 11.43 -9.27
CA ASP A 173 29.29 12.69 -8.84
C ASP A 173 27.97 12.42 -8.09
N ASN A 174 27.29 11.33 -8.45
CA ASN A 174 26.00 10.93 -7.91
C ASN A 174 26.13 9.82 -6.85
N SER A 175 25.17 9.75 -5.93
CA SER A 175 25.15 8.68 -4.92
C SER A 175 24.98 7.29 -5.57
N ALA A 176 25.58 6.26 -4.96
CA ALA A 176 25.48 4.89 -5.46
C ALA A 176 24.03 4.40 -5.60
N TRP A 177 23.16 4.82 -4.68
CA TRP A 177 21.72 4.58 -4.77
C TRP A 177 21.10 5.21 -6.03
N PHE A 178 21.44 6.46 -6.34
CA PHE A 178 20.88 7.16 -7.50
C PHE A 178 21.34 6.54 -8.83
N VAL A 179 22.60 6.12 -8.90
CA VAL A 179 23.13 5.39 -10.05
C VAL A 179 22.41 4.05 -10.23
N MET A 180 22.18 3.30 -9.15
CA MET A 180 21.41 2.07 -9.19
C MET A 180 19.96 2.31 -9.62
N ASP A 181 19.29 3.32 -9.07
CA ASP A 181 17.91 3.69 -9.38
C ASP A 181 17.71 4.02 -10.87
N SER A 182 18.75 4.54 -11.54
CA SER A 182 18.72 4.83 -12.98
C SER A 182 18.50 3.61 -13.87
N SER A 183 18.82 2.41 -13.37
CA SER A 183 18.64 1.13 -14.07
C SER A 183 17.28 0.45 -13.80
N ARG A 184 16.38 1.10 -13.05
CA ARG A 184 15.10 0.53 -12.64
C ARG A 184 13.94 1.49 -12.91
N SER A 185 13.33 1.38 -14.08
CA SER A 185 12.18 2.18 -14.48
C SER A 185 10.84 1.47 -14.28
N PHE A 186 10.72 0.22 -14.70
CA PHE A 186 9.42 -0.44 -14.77
C PHE A 186 9.05 -1.19 -13.47
N PRO A 187 7.82 -1.08 -12.94
CA PRO A 187 6.75 -0.12 -13.27
C PRO A 187 6.86 1.16 -12.43
N SER A 188 6.10 2.19 -12.80
CA SER A 188 6.09 3.45 -12.04
C SER A 188 5.35 3.33 -10.70
N GLY A 189 6.09 3.32 -9.59
CA GLY A 189 5.53 3.32 -8.23
C GLY A 189 4.74 4.60 -7.91
N HIS A 190 5.13 5.75 -8.46
CA HIS A 190 4.40 7.01 -8.28
C HIS A 190 2.99 6.95 -8.87
N ALA A 191 2.87 6.42 -10.10
CA ALA A 191 1.59 6.24 -10.76
C ALA A 191 0.74 5.20 -10.01
N ALA A 192 1.32 4.05 -9.65
CA ALA A 192 0.61 2.98 -8.96
C ALA A 192 0.02 3.43 -7.61
N LEU A 193 0.83 4.04 -6.75
CA LEU A 193 0.39 4.46 -5.42
C LEU A 193 -0.60 5.63 -5.49
N SER A 194 -0.37 6.62 -6.37
CA SER A 194 -1.27 7.77 -6.49
C SER A 194 -2.65 7.40 -7.04
N VAL A 195 -2.70 6.52 -8.05
CA VAL A 195 -3.97 6.00 -8.59
C VAL A 195 -4.69 5.12 -7.58
N PHE A 196 -3.96 4.25 -6.86
CA PHE A 196 -4.52 3.45 -5.76
C PHE A 196 -5.21 4.33 -4.71
N THR A 197 -4.52 5.38 -4.24
CA THR A 197 -5.07 6.31 -3.24
C THR A 197 -6.27 7.08 -3.78
N CYS A 198 -6.23 7.49 -5.05
CA CYS A 198 -7.36 8.15 -5.71
C CYS A 198 -8.60 7.25 -5.70
N ILE A 199 -8.49 5.98 -6.13
CA ILE A 199 -9.61 5.03 -6.10
C ILE A 199 -10.17 4.89 -4.67
N PHE A 200 -9.31 4.75 -3.66
CA PHE A 200 -9.75 4.67 -2.28
C PHE A 200 -10.54 5.92 -1.84
N VAL A 201 -9.99 7.12 -2.06
CA VAL A 201 -10.60 8.39 -1.65
C VAL A 201 -11.92 8.64 -2.40
N VAL A 202 -11.95 8.41 -3.72
CA VAL A 202 -13.14 8.64 -4.54
C VAL A 202 -14.30 7.76 -4.08
N TRP A 203 -14.07 6.47 -3.86
CA TRP A 203 -15.09 5.56 -3.36
C TRP A 203 -15.47 5.86 -1.91
N TYR A 204 -14.50 6.20 -1.06
CA TYR A 204 -14.81 6.59 0.32
C TYR A 204 -15.77 7.78 0.37
N LEU A 205 -15.45 8.85 -0.38
CA LEU A 205 -16.33 10.00 -0.55
C LEU A 205 -17.67 9.61 -1.18
N GLN A 206 -17.68 8.66 -2.12
CA GLN A 206 -18.90 8.19 -2.77
C GLN A 206 -19.92 7.61 -1.77
N TYR A 207 -19.46 6.82 -0.81
CA TYR A 207 -20.34 6.08 0.10
C TYR A 207 -20.55 6.77 1.46
N ARG A 208 -19.63 7.62 1.91
CA ARG A 208 -19.68 8.22 3.26
C ARG A 208 -20.04 9.70 3.26
N LEU A 209 -19.82 10.45 2.18
CA LEU A 209 -20.16 11.86 2.15
C LEU A 209 -21.68 12.05 1.97
N LEU A 210 -22.28 12.88 2.81
CA LEU A 210 -23.73 13.07 2.86
C LEU A 210 -24.29 13.62 1.54
N THR A 211 -25.39 13.03 1.04
CA THR A 211 -26.00 13.35 -0.25
C THR A 211 -26.40 14.82 -0.42
N ARG A 212 -26.61 15.56 0.69
CA ARG A 212 -26.93 17.00 0.66
C ARG A 212 -25.82 17.88 0.08
N MET A 213 -24.58 17.37 -0.03
CA MET A 213 -23.42 18.10 -0.55
C MET A 213 -23.20 17.85 -2.05
N PHE A 214 -24.20 18.17 -2.87
CA PHE A 214 -24.25 17.75 -4.29
C PHE A 214 -23.03 18.19 -5.11
N TYR A 215 -22.54 19.43 -4.93
CA TYR A 215 -21.38 19.96 -5.66
C TYR A 215 -20.03 19.61 -5.03
N LEU A 216 -19.95 19.52 -3.69
CA LEU A 216 -18.68 19.27 -3.01
C LEU A 216 -18.16 17.86 -3.31
N LYS A 217 -19.06 16.89 -3.39
CA LYS A 217 -18.72 15.49 -3.63
C LYS A 217 -17.93 15.27 -4.95
N PRO A 218 -18.47 15.64 -6.13
CA PRO A 218 -17.72 15.51 -7.38
C PRO A 218 -16.49 16.41 -7.43
N TRP A 219 -16.52 17.58 -6.77
CA TRP A 219 -15.38 18.48 -6.72
C TRP A 219 -14.18 17.86 -5.98
N LEU A 220 -14.39 17.28 -4.79
CA LEU A 220 -13.35 16.59 -4.03
C LEU A 220 -12.83 15.33 -4.75
N GLN A 221 -13.73 14.58 -5.39
CA GLN A 221 -13.35 13.43 -6.22
C GLN A 221 -12.47 13.87 -7.41
N SER A 222 -12.82 14.99 -8.04
CA SER A 222 -12.05 15.55 -9.16
C SER A 222 -10.67 16.01 -8.71
N MET A 223 -10.54 16.60 -7.52
CA MET A 223 -9.24 16.97 -6.94
C MET A 223 -8.35 15.75 -6.66
N ALA A 224 -8.93 14.65 -6.14
CA ALA A 224 -8.20 13.41 -5.95
C ALA A 224 -7.71 12.80 -7.28
N CYS A 225 -8.57 12.81 -8.31
CA CYS A 225 -8.21 12.36 -9.67
C CYS A 225 -7.12 13.26 -10.27
N LEU A 226 -7.25 14.57 -10.14
CA LEU A 226 -6.27 15.53 -10.66
C LEU A 226 -4.90 15.32 -10.02
N TRP A 227 -4.85 15.11 -8.70
CA TRP A 227 -3.60 14.80 -8.01
C TRP A 227 -2.93 13.54 -8.56
N ALA A 228 -3.69 12.45 -8.76
CA ALA A 228 -3.14 11.23 -9.34
C ALA A 228 -2.62 11.41 -10.78
N VAL A 229 -3.34 12.20 -11.60
CA VAL A 229 -2.91 12.55 -12.96
C VAL A 229 -1.62 13.37 -12.92
N VAL A 230 -1.54 14.38 -12.06
CA VAL A 230 -0.34 15.23 -11.91
C VAL A 230 0.86 14.40 -11.45
N CYS A 231 0.70 13.53 -10.44
CA CYS A 231 1.74 12.61 -10.01
C CYS A 231 2.22 11.67 -11.11
N SER A 232 1.32 11.22 -11.98
CA SER A 232 1.65 10.32 -13.10
C SER A 232 2.31 11.07 -14.26
N ALA A 233 1.78 12.23 -14.64
CA ALA A 233 2.27 13.03 -15.76
C ALA A 233 3.67 13.61 -15.49
N THR A 234 3.93 14.05 -14.25
CA THR A 234 5.25 14.54 -13.85
C THR A 234 6.35 13.49 -14.03
N ARG A 235 6.05 12.18 -13.93
CA ARG A 235 7.05 11.13 -14.18
C ARG A 235 7.49 11.01 -15.63
N VAL A 236 6.58 11.30 -16.56
CA VAL A 236 6.90 11.35 -17.99
C VAL A 236 7.59 12.66 -18.33
N ALA A 237 7.13 13.78 -17.73
CA ALA A 237 7.73 15.10 -17.93
C ALA A 237 9.18 15.17 -17.41
N ASP A 238 9.43 14.67 -16.19
CA ASP A 238 10.74 14.63 -15.53
C ASP A 238 11.68 13.54 -16.11
N LYS A 239 11.26 12.84 -17.18
CA LYS A 239 12.05 11.75 -17.82
C LYS A 239 12.47 10.64 -16.85
N ARG A 240 11.66 10.41 -15.81
CA ARG A 240 11.88 9.33 -14.83
C ARG A 240 11.39 7.98 -15.33
N HIS A 241 10.31 8.00 -16.11
CA HIS A 241 9.63 6.81 -16.60
C HIS A 241 9.19 6.98 -18.04
N HIS A 242 9.13 5.88 -18.78
CA HIS A 242 8.43 5.85 -20.04
C HIS A 242 6.92 5.90 -19.80
N TRP A 243 6.16 6.30 -20.82
CA TRP A 243 4.70 6.42 -20.69
C TRP A 243 4.03 5.05 -20.43
N TRP A 244 4.61 3.95 -20.90
CA TRP A 244 4.09 2.60 -20.65
C TRP A 244 4.31 2.15 -19.20
N ASP A 245 5.43 2.52 -18.57
CA ASP A 245 5.68 2.23 -17.14
C ASP A 245 4.62 2.89 -16.25
N VAL A 246 4.21 4.10 -16.64
CA VAL A 246 3.16 4.88 -15.98
C VAL A 246 1.79 4.24 -16.22
N ALA A 247 1.50 3.79 -17.44
CA ALA A 247 0.26 3.10 -17.76
C ALA A 247 0.09 1.80 -16.97
N VAL A 248 1.12 0.95 -16.92
CA VAL A 248 1.09 -0.29 -16.12
C VAL A 248 0.97 0.01 -14.64
N GLY A 249 1.70 1.02 -14.15
CA GLY A 249 1.56 1.50 -12.77
C GLY A 249 0.12 1.88 -12.45
N ALA A 250 -0.54 2.67 -13.31
CA ALA A 250 -1.93 3.06 -13.14
C ALA A 250 -2.89 1.86 -13.11
N VAL A 251 -2.70 0.87 -13.99
CA VAL A 251 -3.48 -0.38 -13.99
C VAL A 251 -3.32 -1.12 -12.67
N MET A 252 -2.11 -1.28 -12.17
CA MET A 252 -1.87 -1.90 -10.85
C MET A 252 -2.58 -1.13 -9.73
N GLY A 253 -2.49 0.21 -9.75
CA GLY A 253 -3.17 1.06 -8.77
C GLY A 253 -4.68 0.86 -8.77
N ILE A 254 -5.30 0.77 -9.95
CA ILE A 254 -6.74 0.49 -10.10
C ILE A 254 -7.08 -0.88 -9.52
N LEU A 255 -6.35 -1.93 -9.90
CA LEU A 255 -6.64 -3.31 -9.46
C LEU A 255 -6.58 -3.44 -7.93
N PHE A 256 -5.50 -2.94 -7.31
CA PHE A 256 -5.33 -2.98 -5.85
C PHE A 256 -6.33 -2.07 -5.13
N GLY A 257 -6.66 -0.91 -5.69
CA GLY A 257 -7.65 0.01 -5.14
C GLY A 257 -9.05 -0.60 -5.14
N MET A 258 -9.44 -1.22 -6.25
CA MET A 258 -10.71 -1.93 -6.37
C MET A 258 -10.78 -3.12 -5.43
N PHE A 259 -9.70 -3.90 -5.29
CA PHE A 259 -9.63 -5.00 -4.32
C PHE A 259 -9.85 -4.49 -2.88
N LEU A 260 -9.17 -3.42 -2.47
CA LEU A 260 -9.32 -2.80 -1.16
C LEU A 260 -10.78 -2.38 -0.89
N VAL A 261 -11.37 -1.61 -1.80
CA VAL A 261 -12.70 -1.04 -1.61
C VAL A 261 -13.79 -2.11 -1.58
N THR A 262 -13.74 -3.06 -2.52
CA THR A 262 -14.79 -4.07 -2.68
C THR A 262 -14.70 -5.19 -1.65
N THR A 263 -13.49 -5.69 -1.38
CA THR A 263 -13.29 -6.90 -0.58
C THR A 263 -13.04 -6.59 0.89
N LEU A 264 -12.11 -5.67 1.18
CA LEU A 264 -11.70 -5.38 2.56
C LEU A 264 -12.63 -4.35 3.22
N CYS A 265 -12.88 -3.23 2.53
CA CYS A 265 -13.73 -2.15 3.05
C CYS A 265 -15.23 -2.40 2.83
N ARG A 266 -15.62 -3.35 1.97
CA ARG A 266 -17.02 -3.69 1.65
C ARG A 266 -17.88 -2.46 1.35
N TYR A 267 -17.37 -1.58 0.49
CA TYR A 267 -18.01 -0.31 0.13
C TYR A 267 -18.27 0.62 1.33
N PHE A 268 -17.45 0.51 2.38
CA PHE A 268 -17.54 1.32 3.60
C PHE A 268 -18.91 1.23 4.31
N ARG A 269 -19.62 0.10 4.12
CA ARG A 269 -20.86 -0.19 4.84
C ARG A 269 -20.54 -0.47 6.30
N VAL A 270 -21.18 0.28 7.19
CA VAL A 270 -21.25 -0.05 8.62
C VAL A 270 -22.34 -1.10 8.76
N LYS A 271 -22.03 -2.25 9.36
CA LYS A 271 -23.05 -3.27 9.62
C LYS A 271 -24.01 -2.68 10.66
N CYS A 272 -25.27 -2.46 10.27
CA CYS A 272 -26.32 -2.24 11.25
C CYS A 272 -26.71 -3.59 11.85
N ALA A 273 -26.93 -3.65 13.16
CA ALA A 273 -27.27 -4.90 13.88
C ALA A 273 -28.47 -5.68 13.27
N ASN A 274 -29.35 -5.00 12.53
CA ASN A 274 -30.54 -5.58 11.91
C ASN A 274 -30.23 -6.56 10.76
N ASP A 275 -29.08 -6.46 10.09
CA ASP A 275 -28.69 -7.37 9.01
C ASP A 275 -28.27 -8.77 9.52
N ALA A 276 -27.95 -8.89 10.82
CA ALA A 276 -27.64 -10.17 11.45
C ALA A 276 -28.90 -10.92 11.91
N VAL A 277 -29.96 -10.19 12.25
CA VAL A 277 -31.25 -10.77 12.68
C VAL A 277 -32.00 -11.37 11.49
N LEU A 278 -31.95 -10.72 10.31
CA LEU A 278 -32.55 -11.22 9.07
C LEU A 278 -31.82 -12.44 8.45
N LYS A 279 -30.69 -12.88 9.04
CA LYS A 279 -29.93 -14.05 8.58
C LYS A 279 -30.17 -15.29 9.44
N GLN A 280 -30.98 -15.20 10.49
CA GLN A 280 -31.50 -16.38 11.16
C GLN A 280 -32.73 -16.87 10.37
N PRO A 281 -32.78 -18.15 9.94
CA PRO A 281 -34.03 -18.72 9.46
C PRO A 281 -35.08 -18.60 10.57
N PRO A 282 -36.36 -18.37 10.24
CA PRO A 282 -37.41 -18.27 11.23
C PRO A 282 -37.37 -19.53 12.10
N SER A 283 -37.31 -19.34 13.41
CA SER A 283 -37.46 -20.42 14.37
C SER A 283 -38.88 -20.96 14.24
N ASP A 284 -39.01 -22.12 13.60
CA ASP A 284 -40.23 -22.93 13.66
C ASP A 284 -40.44 -23.38 15.10
N SER A 285 -41.31 -22.68 15.82
CA SER A 285 -42.06 -23.23 16.94
C SER A 285 -43.35 -22.44 17.14
N VAL A 286 -44.26 -22.56 16.17
CA VAL A 286 -45.69 -22.47 16.46
C VAL A 286 -46.05 -23.78 17.16
N ALA A 287 -46.02 -23.77 18.49
CA ALA A 287 -46.71 -24.76 19.30
C ALA A 287 -48.03 -24.13 19.74
N GLU A 288 -49.04 -24.45 18.94
CA GLU A 288 -50.44 -24.47 19.26
C GLU A 288 -50.68 -25.03 20.67
N ASN A 289 -51.36 -24.27 21.53
CA ASN A 289 -52.28 -24.79 22.54
C ASN A 289 -53.08 -23.62 23.13
N GLY A 290 -54.23 -23.37 22.50
CA GLY A 290 -55.30 -22.63 23.11
C GLY A 290 -55.93 -23.45 24.22
N GLN A 291 -55.82 -22.97 25.45
CA GLN A 291 -56.77 -23.26 26.52
C GLN A 291 -57.27 -21.92 27.08
N ILE A 292 -58.41 -21.50 26.53
CA ILE A 292 -59.26 -20.48 27.13
C ILE A 292 -60.08 -21.22 28.20
N SER A 293 -59.77 -20.98 29.47
CA SER A 293 -60.67 -21.26 30.59
C SER A 293 -61.03 -19.92 31.22
N PHE A 294 -62.24 -19.46 30.95
CA PHE A 294 -62.86 -18.32 31.62
C PHE A 294 -63.10 -18.66 33.10
N ALA A 295 -62.68 -17.76 33.99
CA ALA A 295 -63.19 -17.71 35.35
C ALA A 295 -64.45 -16.81 35.39
N GLU A 296 -65.52 -17.38 35.95
CA GLU A 296 -66.44 -16.75 36.91
C GLU A 296 -67.20 -15.48 36.50
N LYS A 297 -68.48 -15.64 36.13
CA LYS A 297 -69.65 -15.24 36.95
C LYS A 297 -70.97 -15.68 36.32
#